data_AF-A0A3B4VKP9-F1
#
_entry.id   AF-A0A3B4VKP9-F1
#
_cell.length_a   1.000
_cell.length_b   1.000
_cell.length_c   1.000
_cell.angle_alpha   90.00
_cell.angle_beta   90.00
_cell.angle_gamma   90.00
#
_symmetry.space_group_name_H-M   'P 1'
#
loop_
_entity.id
_entity.type
_entity.pdbx_description
1 polymer ?
#
loop_
_entity_poly.entity_id
_entity_poly.type
_entity_poly.pdbx_seq_one_letter_code
_entity_poly.pdbx_strand_id
1 'polypeptide(L)'
;MVIQMSMSYSFRCPGPGEFQCALTGLVFVMAREAALFYKTVQWDESLLQRAGKIAAGPLFDIKCPEEAVCQLHLPHCETNHALLSDGLLSVIHITHDGMSVLKPLEITDTHVIVKVPHLSSFGLAWPFDILWRLWDNRKLISSQILLFLRPPNPKTQRKNLNVYLLPRNIPLDEVNVKQRNSEYIEAPSKCKLIKDQCYSVHCSQAYKIQPNKEEFDLDFGPNYHPTFEIRLPADTEEATITVRDQTNAVVWEREVDLTGKVFIPEDSLPAEDKLLLIRRQFIYRVSESVLNEVLDKLFESGVVNDGEMQSLTPQIKTEKARDMIDIVRRKGTQASSILIAALREGDQCLSKELKLS
;
A
#
# COMPACT_ATOMS: atom_id res chain seq x y z
N MET A 1 9.19 3.18 23.13
CA MET A 1 8.22 3.73 22.17
C MET A 1 8.70 3.34 20.77
N VAL A 2 8.00 2.42 20.10
CA VAL A 2 8.33 1.99 18.74
C VAL A 2 7.42 2.76 17.79
N ILE A 3 7.99 3.56 16.88
CA ILE A 3 7.23 4.28 15.86
C ILE A 3 7.18 3.38 14.64
N GLN A 4 5.97 2.96 14.24
CA GLN A 4 5.77 2.11 13.07
C GLN A 4 4.86 2.80 12.06
N MET A 5 5.28 2.85 10.80
CA MET A 5 4.40 3.21 9.69
C MET A 5 3.36 2.10 9.47
N SER A 6 2.10 2.48 9.33
CA SER A 6 0.98 1.64 8.93
C SER A 6 0.11 2.40 7.94
N MET A 7 -0.54 1.69 7.03
CA MET A 7 -1.53 2.27 6.12
C MET A 7 -2.91 2.30 6.76
N SER A 8 -3.62 3.41 6.57
CA SER A 8 -5.00 3.59 7.04
C SER A 8 -5.92 3.86 5.86
N TYR A 9 -7.08 3.22 5.87
CA TYR A 9 -8.10 3.30 4.83
C TYR A 9 -9.35 3.95 5.41
N SER A 10 -9.97 4.85 4.63
CA SER A 10 -11.22 5.50 5.01
C SER A 10 -12.11 5.68 3.79
N PHE A 11 -13.40 5.36 3.95
CA PHE A 11 -14.41 5.49 2.91
C PHE A 11 -15.80 5.55 3.52
N ARG A 12 -16.79 5.97 2.74
CA ARG A 12 -18.20 6.04 3.13
C ARG A 12 -18.98 5.00 2.32
N CYS A 13 -19.68 4.11 3.01
CA CYS A 13 -20.61 3.18 2.38
C CYS A 13 -21.97 3.86 2.23
N PRO A 14 -22.61 3.84 1.04
CA PRO A 14 -23.82 4.61 0.75
C PRO A 14 -25.10 4.06 1.38
N GLY A 15 -25.08 2.85 1.96
CA GLY A 15 -26.28 2.20 2.45
C GLY A 15 -26.07 0.73 2.76
N PRO A 16 -27.17 -0.03 2.94
CA PRO A 16 -27.10 -1.48 3.13
C PRO A 16 -26.51 -2.18 1.90
N GLY A 17 -25.63 -3.15 2.12
CA GLY A 17 -25.00 -3.90 1.03
C GLY A 17 -23.63 -4.46 1.39
N GLU A 18 -23.03 -5.17 0.44
CA GLU A 18 -21.69 -5.74 0.54
C GLU A 18 -20.67 -4.86 -0.19
N PHE A 19 -19.61 -4.45 0.51
CA PHE A 19 -18.58 -3.57 -0.04
C PHE A 19 -17.19 -4.16 0.19
N GLN A 20 -16.47 -4.44 -0.91
CA GLN A 20 -15.10 -4.96 -0.87
C GLN A 20 -14.09 -3.83 -1.08
N CYS A 21 -13.09 -3.76 -0.19
CA CYS A 21 -11.90 -2.96 -0.44
C CYS A 21 -10.99 -3.67 -1.45
N ALA A 22 -10.82 -3.09 -2.65
CA ALA A 22 -9.96 -3.67 -3.68
C ALA A 22 -8.47 -3.77 -3.28
N LEU A 23 -8.01 -2.94 -2.33
CA LEU A 23 -6.61 -2.88 -1.91
C LEU A 23 -6.23 -3.97 -0.92
N THR A 24 -7.17 -4.36 -0.04
CA THR A 24 -6.92 -5.33 1.04
C THR A 24 -7.69 -6.63 0.86
N GLY A 25 -8.73 -6.63 0.03
CA GLY A 25 -9.68 -7.73 -0.10
C GLY A 25 -10.72 -7.79 1.03
N LEU A 26 -10.61 -6.95 2.07
CA LEU A 26 -11.55 -6.96 3.19
C LEU A 26 -12.95 -6.55 2.72
N VAL A 27 -13.96 -7.34 3.11
CA VAL A 27 -15.37 -7.08 2.75
C VAL A 27 -16.16 -6.70 3.99
N PHE A 28 -17.01 -5.68 3.84
CA PHE A 28 -17.90 -5.17 4.87
C PHE A 28 -19.35 -5.35 4.42
N VAL A 29 -20.14 -6.07 5.22
CA VAL A 29 -21.59 -6.15 5.03
C VAL A 29 -22.25 -5.12 5.93
N MET A 30 -22.84 -4.10 5.30
CA MET A 30 -23.39 -2.92 5.93
C MET A 30 -24.91 -3.04 6.09
N ALA A 31 -25.44 -2.59 7.22
CA ALA A 31 -26.88 -2.47 7.45
C ALA A 31 -27.44 -1.07 7.17
N ARG A 32 -26.58 -0.05 7.05
CA ARG A 32 -26.95 1.35 6.80
C ARG A 32 -25.75 2.13 6.26
N GLU A 33 -26.00 3.36 5.82
CA GLU A 33 -24.94 4.30 5.45
C GLU A 33 -24.04 4.57 6.67
N ALA A 34 -22.72 4.54 6.48
CA ALA A 34 -21.76 4.85 7.54
C ALA A 34 -20.36 5.17 6.99
N ALA A 35 -19.57 5.85 7.81
CA ALA A 35 -18.15 6.06 7.55
C ALA A 35 -17.33 4.92 8.17
N LEU A 36 -16.49 4.29 7.35
CA LEU A 36 -15.60 3.22 7.77
C LEU A 36 -14.15 3.68 7.79
N PHE A 37 -13.45 3.26 8.83
CA PHE A 37 -12.03 3.48 9.00
C PHE A 37 -11.40 2.17 9.44
N TYR A 38 -10.33 1.74 8.78
CA TYR A 38 -9.54 0.63 9.29
C TYR A 38 -8.07 0.76 8.93
N LYS A 39 -7.23 0.03 9.64
CA LYS A 39 -5.79 -0.07 9.38
C LYS A 39 -5.27 -1.44 9.76
N THR A 40 -4.11 -1.81 9.23
CA THR A 40 -3.39 -2.97 9.73
C THR A 40 -2.70 -2.64 11.04
N VAL A 41 -2.78 -3.53 12.01
CA VAL A 41 -2.06 -3.46 13.28
C VAL A 41 -1.24 -4.73 13.47
N GLN A 42 -0.28 -4.69 14.39
CA GLN A 42 0.55 -5.85 14.66
C GLN A 42 -0.15 -6.85 15.56
N TRP A 43 0.11 -8.13 15.32
CA TRP A 43 -0.21 -9.17 16.28
C TRP A 43 0.62 -9.01 17.55
N ASP A 44 -0.01 -9.26 18.69
CA ASP A 44 0.70 -9.59 19.91
C ASP A 44 1.01 -11.09 19.88
N GLU A 45 2.25 -11.42 19.50
CA GLU A 45 2.73 -12.80 19.41
C GLU A 45 2.61 -13.55 20.75
N SER A 46 2.77 -12.85 21.88
CA SER A 46 2.63 -13.48 23.20
C SER A 46 1.18 -13.85 23.50
N LEU A 47 0.23 -13.07 23.00
CA LEU A 47 -1.20 -13.33 23.13
C LEU A 47 -1.61 -14.52 22.24
N LEU A 48 -1.13 -14.56 20.99
CA LEU A 48 -1.34 -15.68 20.08
C LEU A 48 -0.77 -16.99 20.65
N GLN A 49 0.47 -16.97 21.13
CA GLN A 49 1.12 -18.15 21.71
C GLN A 49 0.35 -18.67 22.94
N ARG A 50 -0.09 -17.80 23.85
CA ARG A 50 -0.91 -18.19 25.01
C ARG A 50 -2.25 -18.80 24.61
N ALA A 51 -2.83 -18.34 23.50
CA ALA A 51 -4.07 -18.89 22.95
C ALA A 51 -3.86 -20.17 22.12
N GLY A 52 -2.61 -20.64 21.96
CA GLY A 52 -2.28 -21.77 21.09
C GLY A 52 -2.64 -21.47 19.62
N LYS A 53 -2.35 -20.24 19.16
CA LYS A 53 -2.65 -19.76 17.81
C LYS A 53 -1.41 -19.22 17.09
N ILE A 54 -1.46 -19.21 15.76
CA ILE A 54 -0.48 -18.56 14.86
C ILE A 54 -1.26 -17.69 13.88
N ALA A 55 -0.77 -16.49 13.58
CA ALA A 55 -1.38 -15.60 12.61
C ALA A 55 -1.53 -16.28 11.23
N ALA A 56 -2.70 -16.11 10.61
CA ALA A 56 -3.02 -16.61 9.28
C ALA A 56 -3.22 -15.46 8.26
N GLY A 57 -2.89 -14.25 8.65
CA GLY A 57 -3.15 -13.03 7.91
C GLY A 57 -2.85 -11.77 8.71
N PRO A 58 -3.05 -10.61 8.11
CA PRO A 58 -3.01 -9.33 8.82
C PRO A 58 -4.08 -9.23 9.92
N LEU A 59 -3.80 -8.43 10.93
CA LEU A 59 -4.77 -8.00 11.95
C LEU A 59 -5.29 -6.61 11.57
N PHE A 60 -6.61 -6.44 11.47
CA PHE A 60 -7.26 -5.19 11.07
C PHE A 60 -7.94 -4.53 12.26
N ASP A 61 -7.52 -3.33 12.65
CA ASP A 61 -8.24 -2.45 13.59
C ASP A 61 -9.31 -1.69 12.82
N ILE A 62 -10.58 -2.00 13.07
CA ILE A 62 -11.74 -1.51 12.31
C ILE A 62 -12.61 -0.64 13.21
N LYS A 63 -13.05 0.51 12.68
CA LYS A 63 -13.89 1.49 13.37
C LYS A 63 -15.01 1.97 12.45
N CYS A 64 -16.23 1.98 12.98
CA CYS A 64 -17.43 2.53 12.35
C CYS A 64 -18.26 3.19 13.46
N PRO A 65 -18.19 4.51 13.64
CA PRO A 65 -18.92 5.20 14.70
C PRO A 65 -20.43 4.88 14.74
N GLU A 66 -21.02 4.60 13.58
CA GLU A 66 -22.44 4.30 13.41
C GLU A 66 -22.79 2.83 13.69
N GLU A 67 -21.80 1.98 14.05
CA GLU A 67 -21.95 0.54 14.31
C GLU A 67 -22.74 -0.19 13.20
N ALA A 68 -22.50 0.22 11.96
CA ALA A 68 -23.28 -0.21 10.79
C ALA A 68 -22.82 -1.54 10.18
N VAL A 69 -21.67 -2.08 10.60
CA VAL A 69 -21.09 -3.32 10.07
C VAL A 69 -21.72 -4.52 10.75
N CYS A 70 -22.37 -5.41 10.00
CA CYS A 70 -22.99 -6.62 10.53
C CYS A 70 -22.13 -7.87 10.33
N GLN A 71 -21.38 -7.93 9.23
CA GLN A 71 -20.47 -9.04 8.94
C GLN A 71 -19.18 -8.54 8.30
N LEU A 72 -18.12 -9.31 8.50
CA LEU A 72 -16.83 -9.12 7.86
C LEU A 72 -16.49 -10.37 7.04
N HIS A 73 -15.96 -10.18 5.83
CA HIS A 73 -15.30 -11.27 5.11
C HIS A 73 -13.79 -10.99 5.13
N LEU A 74 -13.07 -11.78 5.93
CA LEU A 74 -11.63 -11.66 6.14
C LEU A 74 -10.88 -12.49 5.08
N PRO A 75 -9.99 -11.89 4.28
CA PRO A 75 -9.29 -12.61 3.22
C PRO A 75 -8.27 -13.60 3.80
N HIS A 76 -8.22 -14.80 3.21
CA HIS A 76 -7.19 -15.80 3.51
C HIS A 76 -6.41 -16.20 2.25
N CYS A 77 -5.32 -16.92 2.45
CA CYS A 77 -4.46 -17.46 1.39
C CYS A 77 -4.52 -18.99 1.27
N GLU A 78 -5.45 -19.66 1.97
CA GLU A 78 -5.68 -21.09 1.83
C GLU A 78 -6.12 -21.52 0.43
N THR A 79 -5.61 -22.66 -0.05
CA THR A 79 -6.05 -23.25 -1.32
C THR A 79 -6.60 -24.67 -1.20
N ASN A 80 -6.48 -25.29 -0.02
CA ASN A 80 -6.92 -26.66 0.18
C ASN A 80 -8.31 -26.68 0.82
N HIS A 81 -9.31 -27.13 0.07
CA HIS A 81 -10.70 -27.20 0.54
C HIS A 81 -10.89 -28.05 1.80
N ALA A 82 -10.06 -29.09 2.01
CA ALA A 82 -10.13 -29.90 3.23
C ALA A 82 -9.79 -29.06 4.48
N LEU A 83 -8.92 -28.05 4.35
CA LEU A 83 -8.58 -27.13 5.45
C LEU A 83 -9.70 -26.10 5.72
N LEU A 84 -10.52 -25.80 4.71
CA LEU A 84 -11.67 -24.90 4.84
C LEU A 84 -12.83 -25.58 5.59
N SER A 85 -12.97 -26.90 5.46
CA SER A 85 -14.03 -27.68 6.12
C SER A 85 -13.73 -28.10 7.56
N ASP A 86 -12.45 -28.19 7.97
CA ASP A 86 -12.05 -28.79 9.26
C ASP A 86 -11.88 -27.77 10.41
N GLY A 87 -12.36 -26.53 10.24
CA GLY A 87 -12.34 -25.50 11.30
C GLY A 87 -10.94 -24.99 11.68
N LEU A 88 -9.95 -25.19 10.80
CA LEU A 88 -8.55 -24.84 11.06
C LEU A 88 -8.28 -23.33 11.00
N LEU A 89 -9.13 -22.56 10.30
CA LEU A 89 -9.11 -21.10 10.37
C LEU A 89 -10.08 -20.61 11.44
N SER A 90 -9.54 -19.90 12.42
CA SER A 90 -10.30 -19.20 13.46
C SER A 90 -10.29 -17.70 13.21
N VAL A 91 -11.40 -17.03 13.51
CA VAL A 91 -11.41 -15.57 13.59
C VAL A 91 -11.03 -15.14 14.99
N ILE A 92 -9.99 -14.32 15.09
CA ILE A 92 -9.58 -13.71 16.34
C ILE A 92 -10.17 -12.31 16.41
N HIS A 93 -10.71 -11.97 17.57
CA HIS A 93 -11.28 -10.67 17.88
C HIS A 93 -10.65 -10.14 19.17
N ILE A 94 -9.94 -9.00 19.07
CA ILE A 94 -9.18 -8.41 20.16
C ILE A 94 -9.79 -7.07 20.56
N THR A 95 -10.23 -7.01 21.80
CA THR A 95 -10.89 -5.86 22.43
C THR A 95 -10.06 -5.36 23.59
N HIS A 96 -10.54 -4.32 24.29
CA HIS A 96 -9.92 -3.87 25.55
C HIS A 96 -10.00 -4.92 26.66
N ASP A 97 -11.00 -5.81 26.61
CA ASP A 97 -11.16 -6.94 27.54
C ASP A 97 -10.28 -8.15 27.19
N GLY A 98 -9.58 -8.09 26.05
CA GLY A 98 -8.66 -9.13 25.60
C GLY A 98 -9.10 -9.84 24.32
N MET A 99 -8.49 -11.01 24.10
CA MET A 99 -8.67 -11.84 22.90
C MET A 99 -9.82 -12.82 23.07
N SER A 100 -10.64 -12.94 22.03
CA SER A 100 -11.69 -13.95 21.89
C SER A 100 -11.58 -14.63 20.53
N VAL A 101 -12.07 -15.87 20.45
CA VAL A 101 -12.14 -16.64 19.21
C VAL A 101 -13.59 -16.68 18.76
N LEU A 102 -13.87 -16.13 17.58
CA LEU A 102 -15.19 -16.14 16.96
C LEU A 102 -15.28 -17.32 15.99
N LYS A 103 -16.44 -18.00 16.01
CA LYS A 103 -16.73 -19.08 15.06
C LYS A 103 -17.07 -18.47 13.69
N PRO A 104 -16.40 -18.91 12.60
CA PRO A 104 -16.82 -18.56 11.25
C PRO A 104 -18.27 -18.96 10.97
N LEU A 105 -18.98 -18.12 10.23
CA LEU A 105 -20.27 -18.47 9.63
C LEU A 105 -20.07 -19.39 8.43
N GLU A 106 -19.09 -19.03 7.59
CA GLU A 106 -18.73 -19.72 6.37
C GLU A 106 -17.25 -19.47 6.07
N ILE A 107 -16.60 -20.45 5.45
CA ILE A 107 -15.26 -20.31 4.89
C ILE A 107 -15.37 -20.63 3.41
N THR A 108 -15.16 -19.61 2.58
CA THR A 108 -15.16 -19.71 1.11
C THR A 108 -13.76 -20.02 0.60
N ASP A 109 -13.56 -20.06 -0.71
CA ASP A 109 -12.23 -20.25 -1.31
C ASP A 109 -11.27 -19.08 -1.07
N THR A 110 -11.76 -17.92 -0.62
CA THR A 110 -10.96 -16.69 -0.50
C THR A 110 -11.16 -15.92 0.78
N HIS A 111 -12.28 -16.12 1.49
CA HIS A 111 -12.63 -15.37 2.69
C HIS A 111 -13.25 -16.25 3.77
N VAL A 112 -12.98 -15.87 5.02
CA VAL A 112 -13.71 -16.32 6.20
C VAL A 112 -14.78 -15.28 6.54
N ILE A 113 -16.04 -15.69 6.57
CA ILE A 113 -17.20 -14.85 6.88
C ILE A 113 -17.51 -14.95 8.37
N VAL A 114 -17.68 -13.82 9.04
CA VAL A 114 -17.96 -13.75 10.48
C VAL A 114 -18.97 -12.67 10.81
N LYS A 115 -19.86 -12.95 11.77
CA LYS A 115 -20.73 -11.93 12.34
C LYS A 115 -19.93 -11.01 13.25
N VAL A 116 -20.12 -9.70 13.11
CA VAL A 116 -19.47 -8.71 13.96
C VAL A 116 -20.26 -8.56 15.26
N PRO A 117 -19.68 -8.88 16.44
CA PRO A 117 -20.33 -8.61 17.72
C PRO A 117 -20.29 -7.11 18.07
N HIS A 118 -19.14 -6.49 17.87
CA HIS A 118 -18.85 -5.05 17.92
C HIS A 118 -17.51 -4.82 17.22
N LEU A 119 -17.20 -3.59 16.81
CA LEU A 119 -15.98 -3.31 16.06
C LEU A 119 -14.76 -3.10 16.96
N SER A 120 -13.66 -3.73 16.57
CA SER A 120 -12.34 -3.63 17.20
C SER A 120 -11.29 -4.21 16.24
N SER A 121 -10.31 -4.97 16.74
CA SER A 121 -9.30 -5.66 15.92
C SER A 121 -9.74 -7.09 15.54
N PHE A 122 -9.70 -7.40 14.25
CA PHE A 122 -10.07 -8.70 13.69
C PHE A 122 -8.95 -9.27 12.81
N GLY A 123 -8.67 -10.57 12.95
CA GLY A 123 -7.67 -11.25 12.15
C GLY A 123 -7.93 -12.76 12.10
N LEU A 124 -7.23 -13.45 11.20
CA LEU A 124 -7.32 -14.90 11.09
C LEU A 124 -6.14 -15.57 11.78
N ALA A 125 -6.38 -16.74 12.36
CA ALA A 125 -5.33 -17.54 12.96
C ALA A 125 -5.56 -19.05 12.80
N TRP A 126 -4.46 -19.78 12.66
CA TRP A 126 -4.41 -21.24 12.71
C TRP A 126 -4.18 -21.73 14.15
N PRO A 127 -4.53 -22.99 14.47
CA PRO A 127 -4.04 -23.65 15.67
C PRO A 127 -2.50 -23.78 15.64
N PHE A 128 -1.86 -23.58 16.79
CA PHE A 128 -0.41 -23.68 16.97
C PHE A 128 0.10 -25.12 17.05
N ASP A 129 -0.79 -26.10 17.20
CA ASP A 129 -0.45 -27.46 17.67
C ASP A 129 0.77 -28.07 16.97
N ILE A 130 1.73 -28.57 17.74
CA ILE A 130 3.08 -28.95 17.26
C ILE A 130 3.01 -30.11 16.26
N LEU A 131 1.99 -30.96 16.36
CA LEU A 131 1.72 -31.99 15.35
C LEU A 131 1.34 -31.40 13.98
N TRP A 132 0.68 -30.24 13.94
CA TRP A 132 0.31 -29.56 12.69
C TRP A 132 1.54 -29.16 11.87
N ARG A 133 2.56 -28.62 12.54
CA ARG A 133 3.87 -28.26 11.92
C ARG A 133 4.63 -29.44 11.31
N LEU A 134 4.27 -30.68 11.65
CA LEU A 134 4.94 -31.90 11.16
C LEU A 134 4.15 -32.62 10.05
N TRP A 135 2.83 -32.36 9.93
CA TRP A 135 1.99 -32.91 8.85
C TRP A 135 1.72 -31.92 7.71
N ASP A 136 1.81 -30.61 7.94
CA ASP A 136 1.37 -29.55 7.01
C ASP A 136 2.53 -28.85 6.24
N ASN A 137 3.70 -29.49 6.17
CA ASN A 137 4.93 -28.94 5.55
C ASN A 137 4.86 -28.88 4.01
N ARG A 138 3.67 -29.08 3.44
CA ARG A 138 3.39 -28.99 2.00
C ARG A 138 2.10 -28.23 1.70
N LYS A 139 1.74 -27.30 2.59
CA LYS A 139 0.58 -26.45 2.39
C LYS A 139 0.75 -25.59 1.15
N LEU A 140 -0.15 -25.75 0.19
CA LEU A 140 -0.21 -24.91 -0.99
C LEU A 140 -0.93 -23.61 -0.63
N ILE A 141 -0.23 -22.50 -0.80
CA ILE A 141 -0.64 -21.16 -0.40
C ILE A 141 -0.91 -20.34 -1.65
N SER A 142 -2.02 -19.60 -1.64
CA SER A 142 -2.26 -18.54 -2.61
C SER A 142 -1.29 -17.41 -2.29
N SER A 143 -0.33 -17.19 -3.17
CA SER A 143 0.80 -16.28 -2.96
C SER A 143 0.84 -15.20 -4.03
N GLN A 144 1.76 -14.27 -3.84
CA GLN A 144 2.05 -13.20 -4.79
C GLN A 144 3.56 -12.97 -4.86
N ILE A 145 4.03 -12.61 -6.05
CA ILE A 145 5.40 -12.14 -6.29
C ILE A 145 5.36 -10.65 -6.57
N LEU A 146 5.98 -9.86 -5.71
CA LEU A 146 6.06 -8.42 -5.84
C LEU A 146 7.47 -7.99 -6.21
N LEU A 147 7.55 -7.01 -7.11
CA LEU A 147 8.79 -6.50 -7.67
C LEU A 147 8.96 -5.04 -7.30
N PHE A 148 10.12 -4.70 -6.72
CA PHE A 148 10.45 -3.34 -6.34
C PHE A 148 11.83 -2.95 -6.87
N LEU A 149 11.85 -2.03 -7.83
CA LEU A 149 13.07 -1.52 -8.45
C LEU A 149 13.66 -0.39 -7.62
N ARG A 150 14.91 -0.54 -7.19
CA ARG A 150 15.65 0.55 -6.56
C ARG A 150 16.20 1.51 -7.63
N PRO A 151 16.29 2.82 -7.35
CA PRO A 151 16.95 3.79 -8.20
C PRO A 151 18.36 3.33 -8.59
N PRO A 152 18.76 3.53 -9.86
CA PRO A 152 20.11 3.22 -10.30
C PRO A 152 21.15 3.91 -9.43
N ASN A 153 22.21 3.21 -9.09
CA ASN A 153 23.34 3.78 -8.37
C ASN A 153 24.32 4.39 -9.39
N PRO A 154 24.48 5.73 -9.42
CA PRO A 154 25.30 6.39 -10.44
C PRO A 154 26.80 6.09 -10.31
N LYS A 155 27.27 5.72 -9.10
CA LYS A 155 28.69 5.38 -8.88
C LYS A 155 29.03 3.99 -9.40
N THR A 156 28.12 3.04 -9.22
CA THR A 156 28.37 1.65 -9.56
C THR A 156 27.76 1.23 -10.90
N GLN A 157 26.94 2.10 -11.51
CA GLN A 157 26.22 1.87 -12.77
C GLN A 157 25.39 0.58 -12.70
N ARG A 158 24.66 0.42 -11.59
CA ARG A 158 23.87 -0.77 -11.26
C ARG A 158 22.47 -0.39 -10.82
N LYS A 159 21.49 -1.21 -11.19
CA LYS A 159 20.13 -1.18 -10.60
C LYS A 159 19.87 -2.49 -9.86
N ASN A 160 19.14 -2.39 -8.75
CA ASN A 160 18.77 -3.55 -7.94
C ASN A 160 17.26 -3.74 -7.98
N LEU A 161 16.82 -4.96 -8.30
CA LEU A 161 15.43 -5.36 -8.25
C LEU A 161 15.23 -6.28 -7.05
N ASN A 162 14.37 -5.85 -6.13
CA ASN A 162 13.93 -6.65 -4.99
C ASN A 162 12.74 -7.52 -5.41
N VAL A 163 12.79 -8.81 -5.09
CA VAL A 163 11.73 -9.77 -5.32
C VAL A 163 11.21 -10.27 -3.97
N TYR A 164 9.90 -10.15 -3.76
CA TYR A 164 9.22 -10.60 -2.55
C TYR A 164 8.31 -11.77 -2.90
N LEU A 165 8.46 -12.88 -2.20
CA LEU A 165 7.49 -13.98 -2.19
C LEU A 165 6.64 -13.83 -0.92
N LEU A 166 5.37 -13.48 -1.08
CA LEU A 166 4.48 -13.20 0.05
C LEU A 166 3.14 -13.95 -0.08
N PRO A 167 2.44 -14.21 1.03
CA PRO A 167 1.04 -14.64 0.99
C PRO A 167 0.16 -13.61 0.26
N ARG A 168 -0.84 -14.07 -0.48
CA ARG A 168 -1.73 -13.19 -1.26
C ARG A 168 -2.58 -12.25 -0.39
N ASN A 169 -2.84 -12.62 0.86
CA ASN A 169 -3.61 -11.82 1.80
C ASN A 169 -2.80 -10.71 2.49
N ILE A 170 -1.53 -10.49 2.10
CA ILE A 170 -0.78 -9.28 2.46
C ILE A 170 -1.17 -8.15 1.50
N PRO A 171 -1.69 -7.01 1.99
CA PRO A 171 -1.97 -5.86 1.14
C PRO A 171 -0.70 -5.27 0.53
N LEU A 172 -0.71 -4.98 -0.77
CA LEU A 172 0.42 -4.37 -1.48
C LEU A 172 0.88 -3.07 -0.82
N ASP A 173 -0.07 -2.23 -0.38
CA ASP A 173 0.22 -0.93 0.23
C ASP A 173 1.02 -1.03 1.53
N GLU A 174 0.82 -2.11 2.32
CA GLU A 174 1.61 -2.37 3.54
C GLU A 174 3.07 -2.70 3.21
N VAL A 175 3.31 -3.36 2.08
CA VAL A 175 4.66 -3.62 1.59
C VAL A 175 5.26 -2.34 1.00
N ASN A 176 4.50 -1.66 0.13
CA ASN A 176 4.94 -0.49 -0.61
C ASN A 176 5.35 0.68 0.30
N VAL A 177 4.59 0.96 1.36
CA VAL A 177 4.92 2.05 2.31
C VAL A 177 6.26 1.83 3.03
N LYS A 178 6.73 0.58 3.12
CA LYS A 178 8.03 0.21 3.69
C LYS A 178 9.17 0.31 2.67
N GLN A 179 8.85 0.32 1.38
CA GLN A 179 9.80 0.44 0.27
C GLN A 179 10.01 1.90 -0.18
N ARG A 180 10.25 2.83 0.74
CA ARG A 180 10.27 4.29 0.49
C ARG A 180 11.16 4.76 -0.68
N ASN A 181 12.20 3.99 -1.00
CA ASN A 181 13.17 4.33 -2.05
C ASN A 181 13.15 3.30 -3.19
N SER A 182 12.07 2.55 -3.38
CA SER A 182 11.94 1.62 -4.51
C SER A 182 10.60 1.86 -5.20
N GLU A 183 10.59 1.66 -6.51
CA GLU A 183 9.40 1.73 -7.33
C GLU A 183 8.77 0.34 -7.46
N TYR A 184 7.48 0.23 -7.18
CA TYR A 184 6.73 -0.98 -7.47
C TYR A 184 6.57 -1.17 -8.98
N ILE A 185 7.01 -2.31 -9.50
CA ILE A 185 6.76 -2.70 -10.89
C ILE A 185 5.47 -3.49 -10.94
N GLU A 186 4.49 -2.96 -11.65
CA GLU A 186 3.21 -3.63 -11.86
C GLU A 186 3.39 -4.81 -12.81
N ALA A 187 3.10 -6.01 -12.31
CA ALA A 187 3.09 -7.24 -13.09
C ALA A 187 2.03 -8.19 -12.50
N PRO A 188 1.45 -9.11 -13.29
CA PRO A 188 0.54 -10.13 -12.76
C PRO A 188 1.25 -10.99 -11.71
N SER A 189 0.97 -10.70 -10.44
CA SER A 189 1.74 -11.19 -9.28
C SER A 189 1.26 -12.52 -8.73
N LYS A 190 0.00 -12.90 -8.96
CA LYS A 190 -0.63 -14.07 -8.35
C LYS A 190 0.08 -15.37 -8.75
N CYS A 191 0.37 -16.21 -7.77
CA CYS A 191 0.93 -17.55 -7.95
C CYS A 191 0.47 -18.48 -6.83
N LYS A 192 0.97 -19.72 -6.83
CA LYS A 192 0.82 -20.65 -5.70
C LYS A 192 2.20 -21.12 -5.27
N LEU A 193 2.49 -21.03 -3.98
CA LEU A 193 3.76 -21.47 -3.38
C LEU A 193 3.47 -22.45 -2.26
N ILE A 194 4.44 -23.29 -1.93
CA ILE A 194 4.33 -24.29 -0.87
C ILE A 194 5.16 -23.78 0.30
N LYS A 195 4.53 -23.72 1.48
CA LYS A 195 5.20 -23.32 2.72
C LYS A 195 6.40 -24.23 3.00
N ASP A 196 7.49 -23.66 3.50
CA ASP A 196 8.73 -24.34 3.89
C ASP A 196 9.49 -25.00 2.71
N GLN A 197 9.14 -24.65 1.47
CA GLN A 197 9.92 -25.04 0.29
C GLN A 197 10.92 -23.96 -0.12
N CYS A 198 12.07 -24.40 -0.62
CA CYS A 198 13.08 -23.54 -1.21
C CYS A 198 12.71 -23.16 -2.65
N TYR A 199 12.82 -21.87 -2.94
CA TYR A 199 12.65 -21.30 -4.28
C TYR A 199 13.96 -20.68 -4.77
N SER A 200 14.09 -20.54 -6.09
CA SER A 200 15.18 -19.78 -6.71
C SER A 200 14.61 -18.79 -7.73
N VAL A 201 15.36 -17.71 -7.96
CA VAL A 201 15.06 -16.71 -9.00
C VAL A 201 16.10 -16.79 -10.10
N HIS A 202 15.64 -16.71 -11.34
CA HIS A 202 16.47 -16.63 -12.53
C HIS A 202 16.14 -15.37 -13.32
N CYS A 203 17.18 -14.72 -13.85
CA CYS A 203 17.09 -13.56 -14.73
C CYS A 203 18.36 -13.55 -15.58
N SER A 204 18.23 -13.65 -16.91
CA SER A 204 19.39 -13.78 -17.81
C SER A 204 20.21 -12.49 -17.90
N GLN A 205 19.55 -11.34 -17.72
CA GLN A 205 20.17 -10.01 -17.71
C GLN A 205 20.96 -9.75 -16.42
N ALA A 206 20.75 -10.55 -15.37
CA ALA A 206 21.38 -10.34 -14.07
C ALA A 206 22.82 -10.87 -14.03
N TYR A 207 23.74 -10.08 -13.49
CA TYR A 207 25.10 -10.57 -13.21
C TYR A 207 25.22 -11.15 -11.78
N LYS A 208 24.25 -10.89 -10.91
CA LYS A 208 24.19 -11.50 -9.57
C LYS A 208 22.74 -11.59 -9.08
N ILE A 209 22.39 -12.74 -8.53
CA ILE A 209 21.16 -12.96 -7.77
C ILE A 209 21.57 -13.47 -6.39
N GLN A 210 20.95 -12.96 -5.34
CA GLN A 210 21.23 -13.40 -3.97
C GLN A 210 19.97 -13.36 -3.08
N PRO A 211 19.80 -14.33 -2.17
CA PRO A 211 20.54 -15.59 -2.10
C PRO A 211 20.28 -16.47 -3.34
N ASN A 212 21.01 -17.57 -3.50
CA ASN A 212 20.79 -18.50 -4.63
C ASN A 212 19.45 -19.25 -4.50
N LYS A 213 19.07 -19.55 -3.26
CA LYS A 213 17.80 -20.16 -2.86
C LYS A 213 17.39 -19.56 -1.53
N GLU A 214 16.08 -19.48 -1.30
CA GLU A 214 15.51 -19.07 -0.03
C GLU A 214 14.23 -19.85 0.23
N GLU A 215 13.92 -20.10 1.50
CA GLU A 215 12.69 -20.77 1.92
C GLU A 215 11.49 -19.81 1.88
N PHE A 216 10.34 -20.29 1.40
CA PHE A 216 9.08 -19.53 1.49
C PHE A 216 8.39 -19.77 2.83
N ASP A 217 8.38 -18.75 3.68
CA ASP A 217 7.63 -18.72 4.93
C ASP A 217 6.46 -17.72 4.87
N LEU A 218 5.52 -17.87 5.82
CA LEU A 218 4.33 -17.03 5.95
C LEU A 218 4.61 -15.84 6.87
N ASP A 219 5.24 -14.81 6.32
CA ASP A 219 5.48 -13.55 7.03
C ASP A 219 4.30 -12.58 6.87
N PHE A 220 3.67 -12.24 8.00
CA PHE A 220 2.57 -11.28 8.08
C PHE A 220 2.99 -9.87 8.54
N GLY A 221 4.29 -9.59 8.54
CA GLY A 221 4.87 -8.30 8.89
C GLY A 221 5.30 -8.21 10.35
N PRO A 222 5.68 -7.02 10.83
CA PRO A 222 5.46 -5.69 10.21
C PRO A 222 6.52 -5.29 9.17
N ASN A 223 7.60 -6.07 9.07
CA ASN A 223 8.79 -5.75 8.31
C ASN A 223 8.92 -6.77 7.18
N TYR A 224 8.51 -6.37 5.98
CA TYR A 224 8.65 -7.21 4.80
C TYR A 224 10.07 -7.05 4.25
N HIS A 225 10.85 -8.13 4.29
CA HIS A 225 12.19 -8.19 3.72
C HIS A 225 12.16 -8.84 2.33
N PRO A 226 12.99 -8.37 1.38
CA PRO A 226 13.03 -8.97 0.05
C PRO A 226 13.57 -10.39 0.15
N THR A 227 12.87 -11.35 -0.44
CA THR A 227 13.29 -12.75 -0.52
C THR A 227 14.52 -12.90 -1.41
N PHE A 228 14.59 -12.14 -2.51
CA PHE A 228 15.75 -12.09 -3.40
C PHE A 228 16.10 -10.66 -3.82
N GLU A 229 17.39 -10.42 -4.04
CA GLU A 229 17.92 -9.22 -4.69
C GLU A 229 18.58 -9.64 -6.02
N ILE A 230 18.04 -9.14 -7.13
CA ILE A 230 18.60 -9.27 -8.47
C ILE A 230 19.39 -8.00 -8.77
N ARG A 231 20.63 -8.15 -9.21
CA ARG A 231 21.50 -7.02 -9.57
C ARG A 231 21.75 -7.02 -11.07
N LEU A 232 21.47 -5.87 -11.67
CA LEU A 232 21.39 -5.67 -13.11
C LEU A 232 22.26 -4.47 -13.53
N PRO A 233 22.81 -4.47 -14.76
CA PRO A 233 23.38 -3.28 -15.37
C PRO A 233 22.40 -2.08 -15.34
N ALA A 234 22.89 -0.85 -15.22
CA ALA A 234 22.04 0.33 -15.15
C ALA A 234 21.21 0.58 -16.42
N ASP A 235 21.68 0.14 -17.57
CA ASP A 235 21.07 0.27 -18.91
C ASP A 235 20.06 -0.84 -19.23
N THR A 236 19.82 -1.81 -18.33
CA THR A 236 18.85 -2.88 -18.59
C THR A 236 17.42 -2.37 -18.62
N GLU A 237 16.82 -2.22 -19.80
CA GLU A 237 15.46 -1.71 -19.95
C GLU A 237 14.40 -2.75 -19.59
N GLU A 238 14.59 -4.00 -19.97
CA GLU A 238 13.64 -5.09 -19.73
C GLU A 238 14.34 -6.30 -19.11
N ALA A 239 13.60 -7.08 -18.32
CA ALA A 239 14.10 -8.33 -17.77
C ALA A 239 13.02 -9.41 -17.68
N THR A 240 13.41 -10.65 -17.94
CA THR A 240 12.57 -11.82 -17.67
C THR A 240 12.93 -12.38 -16.31
N ILE A 241 11.97 -12.38 -15.39
CA ILE A 241 12.13 -12.88 -14.03
C ILE A 241 11.36 -14.19 -13.91
N THR A 242 12.08 -15.28 -13.62
CA THR A 242 11.51 -16.62 -13.43
C THR A 242 11.74 -17.07 -12.00
N VAL A 243 10.67 -17.45 -11.30
CA VAL A 243 10.74 -18.14 -9.99
C VAL A 243 10.55 -19.63 -10.22
N ARG A 244 11.44 -20.43 -9.65
CA ARG A 244 11.41 -21.89 -9.73
C ARG A 244 11.34 -22.52 -8.35
N ASP A 245 10.64 -23.65 -8.26
CA ASP A 245 10.61 -24.45 -7.05
C ASP A 245 11.89 -25.32 -6.90
N GLN A 246 11.95 -26.08 -5.81
CA GLN A 246 13.06 -26.99 -5.52
C GLN A 246 13.28 -28.10 -6.56
N THR A 247 12.28 -28.41 -7.40
CA THR A 247 12.36 -29.37 -8.52
C THR A 247 12.81 -28.72 -9.83
N ASN A 248 13.09 -27.41 -9.81
CA ASN A 248 13.32 -26.54 -10.96
C ASN A 248 12.09 -26.32 -11.86
N ALA A 249 10.88 -26.65 -11.41
CA ALA A 249 9.67 -26.33 -12.14
C ALA A 249 9.42 -24.81 -12.06
N VAL A 250 9.00 -24.21 -13.18
CA VAL A 250 8.65 -22.79 -13.23
C VAL A 250 7.29 -22.59 -12.57
N VAL A 251 7.25 -21.82 -11.49
CA VAL A 251 6.01 -21.49 -10.75
C VAL A 251 5.48 -20.10 -11.09
N TRP A 252 6.35 -19.22 -11.58
CA TRP A 252 6.00 -17.88 -12.02
C TRP A 252 7.08 -17.35 -12.96
N GLU A 253 6.68 -16.69 -14.04
CA GLU A 253 7.60 -16.10 -15.02
C GLU A 253 6.94 -14.86 -15.63
N ARG A 254 7.63 -13.72 -15.60
CA ARG A 254 7.16 -12.49 -16.24
C ARG A 254 8.32 -11.74 -16.87
N GLU A 255 8.06 -11.20 -18.04
CA GLU A 255 8.84 -10.11 -18.62
C GLU A 255 8.33 -8.80 -18.04
N VAL A 256 9.26 -7.93 -17.63
CA VAL A 256 8.94 -6.66 -16.98
C VAL A 256 9.80 -5.54 -17.51
N ASP A 257 9.20 -4.36 -17.59
CA ASP A 257 9.88 -3.11 -17.85
C ASP A 257 10.57 -2.61 -16.57
N LEU A 258 11.86 -2.33 -16.67
CA LEU A 258 12.75 -1.81 -15.64
C LEU A 258 13.16 -0.37 -15.92
N THR A 259 12.62 0.24 -16.97
CA THR A 259 12.50 1.68 -17.05
C THR A 259 11.45 2.04 -16.00
N GLY A 260 11.92 2.35 -14.79
CA GLY A 260 11.06 2.97 -13.79
C GLY A 260 10.34 4.16 -14.41
N LYS A 261 9.18 4.59 -13.88
CA LYS A 261 8.49 5.79 -14.34
C LYS A 261 9.54 6.85 -14.61
N VAL A 262 9.67 7.25 -15.88
CA VAL A 262 10.69 8.17 -16.35
C VAL A 262 10.80 9.26 -15.29
N PHE A 263 11.91 9.25 -14.55
CA PHE A 263 12.27 10.35 -13.68
C PHE A 263 12.52 11.48 -14.67
N ILE A 264 11.47 12.19 -15.05
CA ILE A 264 11.58 13.55 -15.54
C ILE A 264 12.15 14.25 -14.31
N PRO A 265 13.43 14.70 -14.31
CA PRO A 265 13.96 15.48 -13.21
C PRO A 265 12.88 16.48 -12.79
N GLU A 266 12.58 16.62 -11.49
CA GLU A 266 11.58 17.57 -11.00
C GLU A 266 11.83 18.98 -11.58
N ASP A 267 13.04 19.29 -12.02
CA ASP A 267 13.43 20.51 -12.75
C ASP A 267 12.93 20.63 -14.20
N SER A 268 12.66 19.53 -14.89
CA SER A 268 12.27 19.49 -16.31
C SER A 268 10.78 19.30 -16.58
N LEU A 269 9.95 19.13 -15.54
CA LEU A 269 8.49 19.21 -15.70
C LEU A 269 8.07 20.66 -16.00
N PRO A 270 7.12 20.87 -16.93
CA PRO A 270 6.44 22.15 -17.05
C PRO A 270 5.87 22.59 -15.69
N ALA A 271 5.94 23.89 -15.40
CA ALA A 271 5.56 24.42 -14.10
C ALA A 271 4.09 24.10 -13.72
N GLU A 272 3.20 24.02 -14.70
CA GLU A 272 1.80 23.63 -14.53
C GLU A 272 1.64 22.19 -14.00
N ASP A 273 2.49 21.26 -14.43
CA ASP A 273 2.47 19.87 -13.99
C ASP A 273 3.04 19.74 -12.57
N LYS A 274 4.08 20.52 -12.23
CA LYS A 274 4.57 20.61 -10.85
C LYS A 274 3.46 21.09 -9.91
N LEU A 275 2.73 22.14 -10.30
CA LEU A 275 1.59 22.64 -9.54
C LEU A 275 0.46 21.60 -9.42
N LEU A 276 0.20 20.79 -10.46
CA LEU A 276 -0.79 19.71 -10.40
C LEU A 276 -0.41 18.67 -9.34
N LEU A 277 0.86 18.26 -9.29
CA LEU A 277 1.36 17.26 -8.34
C LEU A 277 1.24 17.75 -6.89
N ILE A 278 1.58 19.01 -6.63
CA ILE A 278 1.57 19.57 -5.28
C ILE A 278 0.21 20.12 -4.86
N ARG A 279 -0.75 20.23 -5.78
CA ARG A 279 -2.06 20.89 -5.61
C ARG A 279 -2.75 20.52 -4.31
N ARG A 280 -2.83 19.23 -3.99
CA ARG A 280 -3.49 18.76 -2.77
C ARG A 280 -2.78 19.29 -1.53
N GLN A 281 -1.46 19.21 -1.49
CA GLN A 281 -0.69 19.66 -0.33
C GLN A 281 -0.75 21.19 -0.19
N PHE A 282 -0.66 21.91 -1.30
CA PHE A 282 -0.80 23.37 -1.34
C PHE A 282 -2.12 23.83 -0.71
N ILE A 283 -3.25 23.27 -1.14
CA ILE A 283 -4.60 23.64 -0.64
C ILE A 283 -4.71 23.54 0.89
N TYR A 284 -4.16 22.48 1.48
CA TYR A 284 -4.27 22.26 2.92
C TYR A 284 -3.22 23.03 3.71
N ARG A 285 -1.99 23.11 3.22
CA ARG A 285 -0.84 23.60 3.99
C ARG A 285 -0.58 25.10 3.86
N VAL A 286 -0.98 25.75 2.76
CA VAL A 286 -0.75 27.19 2.60
C VAL A 286 -1.48 27.95 3.72
N SER A 287 -0.78 28.88 4.37
CA SER A 287 -1.39 29.79 5.33
C SER A 287 -2.19 30.86 4.60
N GLU A 288 -3.18 31.45 5.28
CA GLU A 288 -4.00 32.50 4.66
C GLU A 288 -3.18 33.75 4.31
N SER A 289 -2.18 34.10 5.13
CA SER A 289 -1.29 35.22 4.89
C SER A 289 -0.44 35.02 3.63
N VAL A 290 0.19 33.86 3.49
CA VAL A 290 1.02 33.52 2.32
C VAL A 290 0.15 33.43 1.07
N LEU A 291 -1.06 32.87 1.19
CA LEU A 291 -1.99 32.81 0.07
C LEU A 291 -2.38 34.20 -0.45
N ASN A 292 -2.64 35.16 0.43
CA ASN A 292 -2.95 36.53 0.05
C ASN A 292 -1.75 37.26 -0.57
N GLU A 293 -0.56 37.13 0.02
CA GLU A 293 0.67 37.71 -0.54
C GLU A 293 0.97 37.18 -1.95
N VAL A 294 0.81 35.87 -2.14
CA VAL A 294 1.00 35.24 -3.46
C VAL A 294 -0.04 35.73 -4.46
N LEU A 295 -1.30 35.93 -4.04
CA LEU A 295 -2.34 36.49 -4.89
C LEU A 295 -2.04 37.92 -5.33
N ASP A 296 -1.55 38.76 -4.43
CA ASP A 296 -1.16 40.14 -4.75
C ASP A 296 -0.05 40.16 -5.80
N LYS A 297 0.97 39.31 -5.65
CA LYS A 297 2.05 39.16 -6.65
C LYS A 297 1.55 38.67 -8.01
N LEU A 298 0.58 37.76 -8.02
CA LEU A 298 -0.03 37.27 -9.26
C LEU A 298 -0.86 38.34 -9.97
N PHE A 299 -1.52 39.21 -9.19
CA PHE A 299 -2.26 40.35 -9.70
C PHE A 299 -1.31 41.42 -10.27
N GLU A 300 -0.25 41.79 -9.53
CA GLU A 300 0.80 42.71 -9.98
C GLU A 300 1.50 42.22 -11.26
N SER A 301 1.71 40.91 -11.38
CA SER A 301 2.31 40.28 -12.56
C SER A 301 1.34 40.11 -13.74
N GLY A 302 0.08 40.54 -13.61
CA GLY A 302 -0.95 40.43 -14.64
C GLY A 302 -1.41 39.00 -14.94
N VAL A 303 -1.08 38.03 -14.07
CA VAL A 303 -1.50 36.63 -14.23
C VAL A 303 -2.97 36.45 -13.88
N VAL A 304 -3.44 37.15 -12.83
CA VAL A 304 -4.83 37.19 -12.40
C VAL A 304 -5.39 38.58 -12.73
N ASN A 305 -6.50 38.65 -13.44
CA ASN A 305 -7.16 39.93 -13.77
C ASN A 305 -8.22 40.32 -12.72
N ASP A 306 -8.75 41.55 -12.80
CA ASP A 306 -9.76 42.06 -11.84
C ASP A 306 -11.00 41.17 -11.73
N GLY A 307 -11.45 40.57 -12.82
CA GLY A 307 -12.61 39.67 -12.82
C GLY A 307 -12.33 38.34 -12.11
N GLU A 308 -11.15 37.76 -12.33
CA GLU A 308 -10.68 36.57 -11.65
C GLU A 308 -10.43 36.84 -10.16
N MET A 309 -9.86 38.00 -9.84
CA MET A 309 -9.64 38.45 -8.45
C MET A 309 -10.96 38.57 -7.68
N GLN A 310 -12.00 39.11 -8.31
CA GLN A 310 -13.34 39.18 -7.72
C GLN A 310 -14.01 37.80 -7.60
N SER A 311 -13.73 36.87 -8.52
CA SER A 311 -14.23 35.48 -8.44
C SER A 311 -13.55 34.65 -7.34
N LEU A 312 -12.33 35.03 -6.92
CA LEU A 312 -11.54 34.42 -5.86
C LEU A 312 -11.96 34.88 -4.45
N THR A 313 -13.25 35.19 -4.27
CA THR A 313 -13.86 35.61 -2.99
C THR A 313 -14.62 34.51 -2.21
N PRO A 314 -14.14 33.26 -2.08
CA PRO A 314 -14.72 32.35 -1.09
C PRO A 314 -14.25 32.73 0.32
N GLN A 315 -15.16 32.66 1.30
CA GLN A 315 -14.86 32.84 2.73
C GLN A 315 -13.94 31.73 3.30
N ILE A 316 -13.70 30.67 2.51
CA ILE A 316 -13.00 29.47 2.94
C ILE A 316 -11.62 29.40 2.27
N LYS A 317 -10.55 29.45 3.08
CA LYS A 317 -9.14 29.40 2.65
C LYS A 317 -8.84 28.29 1.63
N THR A 318 -9.36 27.08 1.87
CA THR A 318 -9.07 25.90 1.04
C THR A 318 -9.70 25.99 -0.35
N GLU A 319 -10.87 26.62 -0.47
CA GLU A 319 -11.51 26.89 -1.76
C GLU A 319 -10.72 27.96 -2.51
N LYS A 320 -10.34 29.04 -1.83
CA LYS A 320 -9.50 30.11 -2.39
C LYS A 320 -8.17 29.58 -2.94
N ALA A 321 -7.48 28.74 -2.17
CA ALA A 321 -6.24 28.10 -2.58
C ALA A 321 -6.44 27.15 -3.78
N ARG A 322 -7.57 26.45 -3.83
CA ARG A 322 -7.92 25.53 -4.93
C ARG A 322 -8.15 26.29 -6.23
N ASP A 323 -8.92 27.37 -6.17
CA ASP A 323 -9.28 28.15 -7.34
C ASP A 323 -8.08 28.90 -7.89
N MET A 324 -7.26 29.50 -7.02
CA MET A 324 -6.02 30.18 -7.42
C MET A 324 -5.10 29.24 -8.21
N ILE A 325 -4.78 28.06 -7.64
CA ILE A 325 -3.85 27.14 -8.31
C ILE A 325 -4.45 26.55 -9.60
N ASP A 326 -5.77 26.42 -9.72
CA ASP A 326 -6.41 25.98 -10.97
C ASP A 326 -6.42 27.04 -12.05
N ILE A 327 -6.73 28.29 -11.70
CA ILE A 327 -6.72 29.42 -12.64
C ILE A 327 -5.32 29.58 -13.22
N VAL A 328 -4.31 29.64 -12.34
CA VAL A 328 -2.90 29.80 -12.76
C VAL A 328 -2.45 28.62 -13.61
N ARG A 329 -2.76 27.37 -13.20
CA ARG A 329 -2.37 26.17 -13.97
C ARG A 329 -2.97 26.17 -15.38
N ARG A 330 -4.23 26.58 -15.53
CA ARG A 330 -4.91 26.65 -16.84
C ARG A 330 -4.31 27.71 -17.77
N LYS A 331 -3.60 28.70 -17.24
CA LYS A 331 -2.88 29.74 -18.02
C LYS A 331 -1.51 29.26 -18.52
N GLY A 332 -1.06 28.06 -18.13
CA GLY A 332 0.14 27.41 -18.66
C GLY A 332 1.44 27.72 -17.91
N THR A 333 2.57 27.33 -18.51
CA THR A 333 3.89 27.30 -17.87
C THR A 333 4.36 28.63 -17.31
N GLN A 334 4.16 29.73 -18.04
CA GLN A 334 4.66 31.04 -17.62
C GLN A 334 3.94 31.53 -16.35
N ALA A 335 2.61 31.47 -16.34
CA ALA A 335 1.79 31.81 -15.18
C ALA A 335 2.11 30.89 -13.98
N SER A 336 2.27 29.60 -14.24
CA SER A 336 2.60 28.60 -13.22
C SER A 336 3.98 28.83 -12.60
N SER A 337 4.96 29.25 -13.40
CA SER A 337 6.31 29.60 -12.93
C SER A 337 6.30 30.82 -12.01
N ILE A 338 5.46 31.81 -12.32
CA ILE A 338 5.31 33.01 -11.48
C ILE A 338 4.70 32.64 -10.12
N LEU A 339 3.70 31.76 -10.08
CA LEU A 339 3.16 31.26 -8.81
C LEU A 339 4.21 30.52 -7.98
N ILE A 340 5.01 29.65 -8.61
CA ILE A 340 6.09 28.92 -7.91
C ILE A 340 7.13 29.90 -7.34
N ALA A 341 7.51 30.93 -8.10
CA ALA A 341 8.44 31.96 -7.65
C ALA A 341 7.85 32.76 -6.47
N ALA A 342 6.61 33.24 -6.59
CA ALA A 342 5.93 33.97 -5.53
C ALA A 342 5.81 33.15 -4.23
N LEU A 343 5.54 31.85 -4.34
CA LEU A 343 5.46 30.95 -3.20
C LEU A 343 6.84 30.69 -2.56
N ARG A 344 7.90 30.56 -3.36
CA ARG A 344 9.28 30.44 -2.86
C ARG A 344 9.71 31.67 -2.05
N GLU A 345 9.28 32.85 -2.47
CA GLU A 345 9.56 34.11 -1.79
C GLU A 345 8.71 34.31 -0.53
N GLY A 346 7.41 34.02 -0.59
CA GLY A 346 6.49 34.22 0.53
C GLY A 346 6.62 33.16 1.64
N ASP A 347 6.97 31.92 1.30
CA ASP A 347 7.20 30.85 2.28
C ASP A 347 8.21 29.81 1.78
N GLN A 348 9.49 30.06 2.07
CA GLN A 348 10.57 29.16 1.70
C GLN A 348 10.47 27.78 2.40
N CYS A 349 9.86 27.71 3.59
CA CYS A 349 9.69 26.45 4.32
C CYS A 349 8.67 25.57 3.60
N LEU A 350 7.50 26.13 3.31
CA LEU A 350 6.45 25.46 2.57
C LEU A 350 6.93 25.07 1.16
N SER A 351 7.69 25.93 0.48
CA SER A 351 8.26 25.59 -0.83
C SER A 351 9.18 24.36 -0.78
N LYS A 352 9.99 24.22 0.28
CA LYS A 352 10.85 23.03 0.47
C LYS A 352 10.03 21.78 0.77
N GLU A 353 9.01 21.91 1.62
CA GLU A 353 8.10 20.79 1.92
C GLU A 353 7.34 20.29 0.69
N LEU A 354 6.94 21.23 -0.19
CA LEU A 354 6.26 20.94 -1.45
C LEU A 354 7.21 20.51 -2.57
N LYS A 355 8.53 20.41 -2.30
CA LYS A 355 9.58 20.07 -3.28
C LYS A 355 9.58 21.00 -4.50
N LEU A 356 9.22 22.26 -4.27
CA LEU A 356 9.21 23.28 -5.30
C LEU A 356 10.55 23.98 -5.43
N SER A 357 11.55 23.76 -4.56
CA SER A 357 12.81 24.51 -4.45
C SER A 357 14.04 23.70 -4.82
#